data_AF-A0A6G3RTR1-F1
#
_entry.id   AF-A0A6G3RTR1-F1
#
_cell.length_a   1.000
_cell.length_b   1.000
_cell.length_c   1.000
_cell.angle_alpha   90.00
_cell.angle_beta   90.00
_cell.angle_gamma   90.00
#
_symmetry.space_group_name_H-M   'P 1'
#
loop_
_entity.id
_entity.type
_entity.pdbx_description
1 polymer ?
#
loop_
_entity_poly.entity_id
_entity_poly.type
_entity_poly.pdbx_seq_one_letter_code
_entity_poly.pdbx_strand_id
1 'polypeptide(L)'
;LTRYAAELVVPRAARHECAVLKAVADRYVMQRPQQERLRADQRVVVAELAQELTARAPDGMDPQFRALFDDAPDDRARKRVIIDQIASLTDASARSLHARLTADRP
;
A
#
# COMPACT_ATOMS: atom_id res chain seq x y z
N LEU A 1 -11.56 -5.23 -31.43
CA LEU A 1 -11.30 -4.59 -30.12
C LEU A 1 -10.39 -5.52 -29.32
N THR A 2 -9.11 -5.20 -29.19
CA THR A 2 -8.20 -5.91 -28.26
C THR A 2 -8.24 -5.22 -26.89
N ARG A 3 -7.96 -5.95 -25.81
CA ARG A 3 -8.17 -5.55 -24.40
C ARG A 3 -7.63 -4.17 -24.00
N TYR A 4 -6.59 -3.67 -24.67
CA TYR A 4 -5.94 -2.39 -24.36
C TYR A 4 -5.81 -1.42 -25.55
N ALA A 5 -6.27 -1.79 -26.75
CA ALA A 5 -6.19 -0.93 -27.94
C ALA A 5 -7.55 -0.28 -28.25
N ALA A 6 -8.26 0.15 -27.21
CA ALA A 6 -9.56 0.80 -27.31
C ALA A 6 -9.58 2.08 -26.47
N GLU A 7 -10.27 3.10 -26.97
CA GLU A 7 -10.52 4.32 -26.21
C GLU A 7 -11.74 4.13 -25.31
N LEU A 8 -11.57 4.31 -23.99
CA LEU A 8 -12.68 4.36 -23.05
C LEU A 8 -13.35 5.73 -23.16
N VAL A 9 -14.45 5.80 -23.89
CA VAL A 9 -15.33 6.98 -23.92
C VAL A 9 -16.35 6.87 -22.80
N VAL A 10 -16.24 7.75 -21.80
CA VAL A 10 -17.25 7.89 -20.75
C VAL A 10 -18.14 9.09 -21.11
N PRO A 11 -19.45 8.88 -21.36
CA PRO A 11 -20.38 9.97 -21.70
C PRO A 11 -20.36 11.09 -20.67
N ARG A 12 -20.53 12.33 -21.13
CA ARG A 12 -20.44 13.53 -20.28
C ARG A 12 -21.41 13.47 -19.09
N ALA A 13 -22.65 13.01 -19.31
CA ALA A 13 -23.64 12.88 -18.24
C ALA A 13 -23.17 11.90 -17.13
N ALA A 14 -22.70 10.72 -17.51
CA ALA A 14 -22.17 9.73 -16.56
C ALA A 14 -20.94 10.24 -15.80
N ARG A 15 -20.04 10.99 -16.47
CA ARG A 15 -18.90 11.64 -15.79
C ARG A 15 -19.38 12.60 -14.70
N HIS A 16 -20.38 13.42 -14.97
CA HIS A 16 -20.93 14.38 -14.00
C HIS A 16 -21.65 13.70 -12.85
N GLU A 17 -22.45 12.67 -13.14
CA GLU A 17 -23.10 11.86 -12.12
C GLU A 17 -22.08 11.21 -11.17
N CYS A 18 -21.06 10.55 -11.72
CA CYS A 18 -19.97 9.99 -10.93
C CYS A 18 -19.22 11.07 -10.13
N ALA A 19 -19.01 12.27 -10.69
CA ALA A 19 -18.34 13.36 -9.99
C ALA A 19 -19.15 13.82 -8.78
N VAL A 20 -20.46 13.98 -8.92
CA VAL A 20 -21.36 14.34 -7.80
C VAL A 20 -21.36 13.24 -6.75
N LEU A 21 -21.51 11.96 -7.14
CA LEU A 21 -21.49 10.83 -6.21
C LEU A 21 -20.17 10.72 -5.45
N LYS A 22 -19.03 10.93 -6.12
CA LYS A 22 -17.71 10.96 -5.48
C LYS A 22 -17.58 12.14 -4.51
N ALA A 23 -18.08 13.32 -4.87
CA ALA A 23 -18.03 14.48 -3.98
C ALA A 23 -18.86 14.27 -2.70
N VAL A 24 -20.05 13.66 -2.82
CA VAL A 24 -20.89 13.30 -1.66
C VAL A 24 -20.18 12.26 -0.80
N ALA A 25 -19.62 11.20 -1.41
CA ALA A 25 -18.87 10.18 -0.68
C ALA A 25 -17.64 10.78 0.04
N ASP A 26 -16.89 11.65 -0.63
CA ASP A 26 -15.73 12.32 -0.05
C ASP A 26 -16.14 13.15 1.19
N ARG A 27 -17.13 14.04 1.03
CA ARG A 27 -17.56 14.95 2.10
C ARG A 27 -18.18 14.26 3.31
N TYR A 28 -18.99 13.23 3.08
CA TYR A 28 -19.84 12.65 4.13
C TYR A 28 -19.40 11.27 4.61
N VAL A 29 -18.51 10.58 3.89
CA VAL A 29 -17.99 9.25 4.25
C VAL A 29 -16.49 9.32 4.50
N MET A 30 -15.71 9.81 3.52
CA MET A 30 -14.25 9.76 3.61
C MET A 30 -13.71 10.76 4.63
N GLN A 31 -14.10 12.03 4.57
CA GLN A 31 -13.59 13.12 5.44
C GLN A 31 -14.10 13.09 6.90
N ARG A 32 -14.65 11.96 7.37
CA ARG A 32 -15.05 11.84 8.78
C ARG A 32 -13.81 11.84 9.69
N PRO A 33 -13.80 12.58 10.82
CA PRO A 33 -12.62 12.66 11.69
C PRO A 33 -12.07 11.31 12.16
N GLN A 34 -12.96 10.34 12.42
CA GLN A 34 -12.55 8.97 12.78
C GLN A 34 -11.81 8.25 11.65
N GLN A 35 -12.24 8.45 10.40
CA GLN A 35 -11.61 7.85 9.23
C GLN A 35 -10.25 8.50 8.93
N GLU A 36 -10.14 9.82 9.13
CA GLU A 36 -8.85 10.52 9.04
C GLU A 36 -7.85 10.01 10.07
N ARG A 37 -8.27 9.83 11.33
CA ARG A 37 -7.41 9.26 12.38
C ARG A 37 -6.94 7.85 12.02
N LEU A 38 -7.85 6.98 11.59
CA LEU A 38 -7.50 5.62 11.17
C LEU A 38 -6.47 5.62 10.02
N ARG A 39 -6.67 6.48 9.01
CA ARG A 39 -5.71 6.62 7.90
C ARG A 39 -4.36 7.17 8.35
N ALA A 40 -4.34 8.10 9.30
CA ALA A 40 -3.10 8.61 9.88
C ALA A 40 -2.33 7.50 10.58
N ASP A 41 -3.00 6.69 11.40
CA ASP A 41 -2.40 5.55 12.09
C ASP A 41 -1.87 4.50 11.09
N GLN A 42 -2.65 4.19 10.05
CA GLN A 42 -2.22 3.28 8.98
C GLN A 42 -0.98 3.80 8.22
N ARG A 43 -0.88 5.12 7.98
CA ARG A 43 0.31 5.73 7.35
C ARG A 43 1.56 5.56 8.22
N VAL A 44 1.42 5.68 9.54
CA VAL A 44 2.52 5.42 10.49
C VAL A 44 2.97 3.97 10.39
N VAL A 45 2.04 3.01 10.45
CA VAL A 45 2.35 1.58 10.31
C VAL A 45 3.10 1.27 9.02
N VAL A 46 2.62 1.79 7.88
CA VAL A 46 3.28 1.56 6.57
C VAL A 46 4.67 2.21 6.52
N ALA A 47 4.83 3.41 7.08
CA ALA A 47 6.12 4.10 7.11
C ALA A 47 7.14 3.34 7.98
N GLU A 48 6.73 2.91 9.17
CA GLU A 48 7.59 2.15 10.08
C GLU A 48 7.92 0.76 9.53
N LEU A 49 6.97 0.07 8.89
CA LEU A 49 7.25 -1.17 8.17
C LEU A 49 8.30 -0.96 7.07
N ALA A 50 8.17 0.10 6.28
CA ALA A 50 9.15 0.41 5.24
C ALA A 50 10.53 0.70 5.83
N GLN A 51 10.61 1.41 6.96
CA GLN A 51 11.87 1.66 7.66
C GLN A 51 12.50 0.38 8.18
N GLU A 52 11.76 -0.43 8.95
CA GLU A 52 12.29 -1.65 9.58
C GLU A 52 12.70 -2.69 8.52
N LEU A 53 11.88 -2.91 7.48
CA LEU A 53 12.24 -3.84 6.41
C LEU A 53 13.43 -3.34 5.60
N THR A 54 13.56 -2.02 5.37
CA THR A 54 14.76 -1.49 4.70
C THR A 54 16.02 -1.66 5.53
N ALA A 55 15.92 -1.55 6.86
CA ALA A 55 17.06 -1.67 7.76
C ALA A 55 17.51 -3.12 7.99
N ARG A 56 16.56 -4.07 7.99
CA ARG A 56 16.80 -5.46 8.41
C ARG A 56 16.74 -6.47 7.27
N ALA A 57 16.30 -6.09 6.05
CA ALA A 57 16.19 -7.03 4.94
C ALA A 57 17.49 -7.82 4.72
N PRO A 58 17.41 -9.14 4.50
CA PRO A 58 16.18 -9.89 4.21
C PRO A 58 15.38 -10.37 5.43
N ASP A 59 15.73 -9.98 6.66
CA ASP A 59 15.00 -10.35 7.86
C ASP A 59 13.66 -9.62 7.97
N GLY A 60 12.62 -10.37 8.35
CA GLY A 60 11.22 -9.91 8.30
C GLY A 60 10.55 -10.01 6.93
N MET A 61 11.26 -10.48 5.90
CA MET A 61 10.67 -10.74 4.59
C MET A 61 9.98 -12.10 4.51
N ASP A 62 8.82 -12.18 3.84
CA ASP A 62 8.18 -13.46 3.56
C ASP A 62 9.04 -14.25 2.56
N PRO A 63 9.01 -15.60 2.58
CA PRO A 63 9.94 -16.42 1.80
C PRO A 63 9.99 -16.09 0.30
N GLN A 64 8.83 -15.79 -0.31
CA GLN A 64 8.76 -15.43 -1.73
C GLN A 64 9.46 -14.10 -2.05
N PHE A 65 9.37 -13.11 -1.15
CA PHE A 65 10.00 -11.81 -1.35
C PHE A 65 11.47 -11.85 -0.96
N ARG A 66 11.86 -12.66 0.02
CA ARG A 66 13.26 -12.92 0.34
C ARG A 66 14.02 -13.44 -0.89
N ALA A 67 13.49 -14.46 -1.57
CA ALA A 67 14.12 -14.98 -2.80
C ALA A 67 14.26 -13.90 -3.88
N LEU A 68 13.21 -13.09 -4.11
CA LEU A 68 13.25 -11.99 -5.07
C LEU A 68 14.24 -10.89 -4.68
N PHE A 69 14.43 -10.65 -3.39
CA PHE A 69 15.38 -9.66 -2.87
C PHE A 69 16.82 -10.12 -3.06
N ASP A 70 17.08 -11.41 -2.83
CA ASP A 70 18.40 -12.02 -3.01
C ASP A 70 18.80 -12.04 -4.49
N ASP A 71 17.84 -12.29 -5.40
CA ASP A 71 18.02 -12.29 -6.85
C ASP A 71 18.07 -10.88 -7.48
N ALA A 72 17.75 -9.82 -6.72
CA ALA A 72 17.65 -8.48 -7.25
C ALA A 72 19.03 -7.92 -7.67
N PRO A 73 19.17 -7.37 -8.90
CA PRO A 73 20.46 -7.01 -9.47
C PRO A 73 21.07 -5.72 -8.88
N ASP A 74 20.27 -4.90 -8.22
CA ASP A 74 20.70 -3.62 -7.64
C ASP A 74 19.82 -3.19 -6.45
N ASP A 75 20.25 -2.14 -5.75
CA ASP A 75 19.53 -1.60 -4.59
C ASP A 75 18.15 -1.05 -4.94
N ARG A 76 17.95 -0.59 -6.18
CA ARG A 76 16.65 -0.08 -6.65
C ARG A 76 15.66 -1.24 -6.77
N ALA A 77 16.09 -2.36 -7.35
CA ALA A 77 15.31 -3.58 -7.46
C ALA A 77 15.03 -4.16 -6.07
N ARG A 78 16.04 -4.21 -5.18
CA ARG A 78 15.85 -4.61 -3.77
C ARG A 78 14.80 -3.78 -3.05
N LYS A 79 14.87 -2.45 -3.17
CA LYS A 79 13.86 -1.54 -2.61
C LYS A 79 12.48 -1.77 -3.21
N ARG A 80 12.40 -2.10 -4.50
CA ARG A 80 11.12 -2.44 -5.16
C ARG A 80 10.52 -3.72 -4.58
N VAL A 81 11.32 -4.75 -4.31
CA VAL A 81 10.86 -5.99 -3.67
C VAL A 81 10.28 -5.72 -2.28
N ILE A 82 10.94 -4.88 -1.48
CA ILE A 82 10.42 -4.46 -0.17
C ILE A 82 9.05 -3.76 -0.31
N ILE A 83 8.92 -2.85 -1.28
CA ILE A 83 7.65 -2.15 -1.56
C ILE A 83 6.56 -3.16 -1.98
N ASP A 84 6.91 -4.13 -2.82
CA ASP A 84 5.97 -5.15 -3.31
C ASP A 84 5.50 -6.08 -2.18
N GLN A 85 6.39 -6.41 -1.23
CA GLN A 85 5.98 -7.11 -0.01
C GLN A 85 4.95 -6.29 0.77
N ILE A 86 5.27 -5.04 1.10
CA ILE A 86 4.38 -4.17 1.88
C ILE A 86 3.02 -4.01 1.17
N ALA A 87 3.02 -3.84 -0.15
CA ALA A 87 1.81 -3.70 -0.96
C ALA A 87 0.95 -4.98 -1.01
N SER A 88 1.56 -6.16 -0.78
CA SER A 88 0.84 -7.44 -0.74
C SER A 88 0.17 -7.73 0.61
N LEU A 89 0.49 -6.97 1.66
CA LEU A 89 -0.04 -7.18 3.00
C LEU A 89 -1.51 -6.71 3.08
N THR A 90 -2.31 -7.51 3.76
CA THR A 90 -3.60 -7.07 4.31
C THR A 90 -3.38 -6.16 5.52
N ASP A 91 -4.39 -5.38 5.90
CA ASP A 91 -4.36 -4.58 7.13
C ASP A 91 -3.99 -5.42 8.38
N ALA A 92 -4.51 -6.65 8.47
CA ALA A 92 -4.25 -7.53 9.60
C ALA A 92 -2.80 -8.04 9.61
N SER A 93 -2.29 -8.49 8.45
CA SER A 93 -0.91 -8.96 8.33
C SER A 93 0.11 -7.84 8.46
N ALA A 94 -0.19 -6.63 7.99
CA ALA A 94 0.63 -5.45 8.18
C ALA A 94 0.80 -5.10 9.66
N ARG A 95 -0.31 -5.05 10.42
CA ARG A 95 -0.26 -4.80 11.87
C ARG A 95 0.50 -5.89 12.62
N SER A 96 0.31 -7.16 12.26
CA SER A 96 1.02 -8.28 12.90
C SER A 96 2.52 -8.23 12.65
N LEU A 97 2.94 -7.98 11.41
CA LEU A 97 4.35 -7.85 11.05
C LEU A 97 4.97 -6.63 11.74
N HIS A 98 4.26 -5.49 11.72
CA HIS A 98 4.71 -4.25 12.35
C HIS A 98 4.96 -4.41 13.84
N ALA A 99 4.02 -5.03 14.57
CA ALA A 99 4.17 -5.33 15.98
C ALA A 99 5.39 -6.22 16.26
N ARG A 100 5.63 -7.24 15.42
CA ARG A 100 6.80 -8.12 15.57
C ARG A 100 8.12 -7.38 15.36
N LEU A 101 8.23 -6.57 14.30
CA LEU A 101 9.46 -5.86 13.95
C LEU A 101 9.78 -4.71 14.90
N THR A 102 8.77 -4.05 15.46
CA THR A 102 8.95 -2.93 16.40
C THR A 102 9.11 -3.38 17.86
N ALA A 103 8.63 -4.57 18.23
CA ALA A 103 8.90 -5.16 19.54
C ALA A 103 10.38 -5.54 19.72
N ASP A 104 11.07 -5.92 18.64
CA ASP A 104 12.52 -6.20 18.60
C ASP A 104 13.36 -4.92 18.44
N ARG A 105 12.92 -3.80 19.04
CA ARG A 105 13.69 -2.55 19.11
C ARG A 105 14.34 -2.50 20.50
N PRO A 106 15.69 -2.51 20.59
CA PRO A 106 16.38 -2.43 21.88
C PRO A 106 16.09 -1.11 22.61
#